data_AF-A0A2N9N823-F1
#
_entry.id   AF-A0A2N9N823-F1
#
_cell.length_a   1.000
_cell.length_b   1.000
_cell.length_c   1.000
_cell.angle_alpha   90.00
_cell.angle_beta   90.00
_cell.angle_gamma   90.00
#
_symmetry.space_group_name_H-M   'P 1'
#
loop_
_entity.id
_entity.type
_entity.pdbx_description
1 polymer ?
#
loop_
_entity_poly.entity_id
_entity_poly.type
_entity_poly.pdbx_seq_one_letter_code
_entity_poly.pdbx_strand_id
1 'polypeptide(L)'
;MSPVADNPATVLDRDVGQDRNPSGPRIRCPLCGWSPRKEDKWFCTCGHEWNTFDTGGVCPACLNQWTETQCLTCSRWSPHSDWYAK
;
A
#
# COMPACT_ATOMS: atom_id res chain seq x y z
N MET A 1 38.65 -42.88 -35.23
CA MET A 1 38.20 -42.36 -33.93
C MET A 1 37.54 -41.00 -34.14
N SER A 2 36.27 -40.87 -33.75
CA SER A 2 35.58 -39.59 -33.52
C SER A 2 36.18 -38.87 -32.27
N PRO A 3 35.87 -37.58 -31.97
CA PRO A 3 34.51 -37.16 -31.60
C PRO A 3 34.02 -35.82 -32.18
N VAL A 4 32.70 -35.71 -32.18
CA VAL A 4 31.86 -34.51 -32.31
C VAL A 4 31.74 -33.80 -30.95
N ALA A 5 31.58 -32.48 -30.96
CA ALA A 5 30.91 -31.68 -29.91
C ALA A 5 30.80 -30.23 -30.43
N ASP A 6 29.67 -29.85 -31.02
CA ASP A 6 28.47 -29.32 -30.36
C ASP A 6 28.54 -27.79 -30.18
N ASN A 7 27.85 -27.10 -31.07
CA ASN A 7 27.53 -25.68 -30.97
C ASN A 7 26.29 -25.50 -30.09
N PRO A 8 26.33 -24.63 -29.07
CA PRO A 8 25.11 -24.02 -28.59
C PRO A 8 25.04 -22.56 -29.05
N ALA A 9 24.17 -22.34 -30.04
CA ALA A 9 23.57 -21.05 -30.31
C ALA A 9 22.69 -20.66 -29.12
N THR A 10 23.07 -19.64 -28.36
CA THR A 10 22.24 -19.12 -27.28
C THR A 10 21.24 -18.13 -27.86
N VAL A 11 20.02 -18.61 -28.06
CA VAL A 11 18.86 -17.86 -28.53
C VAL A 11 18.14 -17.22 -27.33
N LEU A 12 17.49 -16.09 -27.62
CA LEU A 12 16.33 -15.47 -26.93
C LEU A 12 16.61 -14.53 -25.74
N ASP A 13 16.70 -13.25 -26.10
CA ASP A 13 15.73 -12.20 -25.72
C ASP A 13 14.88 -12.44 -24.47
N ARG A 14 15.00 -11.53 -23.50
CA ARG A 14 13.96 -11.28 -22.51
C ARG A 14 13.82 -9.78 -22.29
N ASP A 15 12.99 -9.15 -23.12
CA ASP A 15 12.30 -7.92 -22.74
C ASP A 15 11.62 -8.10 -21.37
N VAL A 16 12.18 -7.52 -20.31
CA VAL A 16 11.48 -7.44 -19.02
C VAL A 16 10.48 -6.30 -19.10
N GLY A 17 9.41 -6.53 -19.87
CA GLY A 17 8.16 -5.79 -19.74
C GLY A 17 7.61 -6.04 -18.34
N GLN A 18 7.85 -5.12 -17.42
CA GLN A 18 7.35 -5.24 -16.05
C GLN A 18 6.41 -4.07 -15.74
N ASP A 19 5.23 -4.10 -16.38
CA ASP A 19 4.02 -3.52 -15.80
C ASP A 19 3.65 -4.36 -14.58
N ARG A 20 4.29 -4.08 -13.44
CA ARG A 20 3.77 -4.50 -12.13
C ARG A 20 2.96 -3.33 -11.63
N ASN A 21 1.69 -3.26 -12.00
CA ASN A 21 0.72 -2.50 -11.23
C ASN A 21 0.65 -3.14 -9.83
N PRO A 22 1.29 -2.58 -8.79
CA PRO A 22 1.39 -3.21 -7.48
C PRO A 22 0.14 -2.83 -6.69
N SER A 23 -1.03 -3.13 -7.24
CA SER A 23 -2.32 -2.63 -6.74
C SER A 23 -2.72 -3.32 -5.44
N GLY A 24 -2.07 -2.93 -4.35
CA GLY A 24 -2.75 -2.84 -3.08
C GLY A 24 -3.93 -1.84 -3.17
N PRO A 25 -4.82 -1.83 -2.18
CA PRO A 25 -5.96 -0.91 -2.16
C PRO A 25 -5.48 0.53 -2.36
N ARG A 26 -6.12 1.28 -3.26
CA ARG A 26 -5.82 2.70 -3.43
C ARG A 26 -6.50 3.46 -2.28
N ILE A 27 -5.76 3.66 -1.20
CA ILE A 27 -6.24 4.41 -0.04
C ILE A 27 -6.27 5.90 -0.39
N ARG A 28 -7.45 6.53 -0.32
CA ARG A 28 -7.64 7.96 -0.60
C ARG A 28 -8.74 8.56 0.24
N CYS A 29 -8.59 9.83 0.64
CA CYS A 29 -9.66 10.57 1.29
C CYS A 29 -10.87 10.64 0.34
N PRO A 30 -12.06 10.17 0.78
CA PRO A 30 -13.25 10.15 -0.09
C PRO A 30 -13.76 11.56 -0.44
N LEU A 31 -13.31 12.59 0.29
CA LEU A 31 -13.78 13.97 0.12
C LEU A 31 -12.87 14.83 -0.77
N CYS A 32 -11.56 14.58 -0.78
CA CYS A 32 -10.60 15.42 -1.52
C CYS A 32 -9.58 14.64 -2.35
N GLY A 33 -9.58 13.31 -2.28
CA GLY A 33 -8.69 12.45 -3.07
C GLY A 33 -7.24 12.36 -2.58
N TRP A 34 -6.86 13.07 -1.51
CA TRP A 34 -5.53 12.94 -0.91
C TRP A 34 -5.21 11.49 -0.53
N SER A 35 -4.01 11.04 -0.85
CA SER A 35 -3.56 9.67 -0.54
C SER A 35 -2.51 9.73 0.58
N PRO A 36 -2.67 8.97 1.67
CA PRO A 36 -1.69 8.91 2.75
C PRO A 36 -0.42 8.20 2.29
N ARG A 37 0.71 8.68 2.80
CA ARG A 37 2.05 8.11 2.69
C ARG A 37 2.38 7.32 3.96
N LYS A 38 3.43 6.51 3.89
CA LYS A 38 3.91 5.69 5.02
C LYS A 38 4.29 6.54 6.26
N GLU A 39 4.79 7.75 6.01
CA GLU A 39 5.23 8.69 7.06
C GLU A 39 4.06 9.43 7.74
N ASP A 40 2.87 9.46 7.14
CA ASP A 40 1.70 10.10 7.74
C ASP A 40 1.22 9.32 8.97
N LYS A 41 0.90 10.05 10.03
CA LYS A 41 0.52 9.50 11.33
C LYS A 41 -0.74 10.12 11.91
N TRP A 42 -1.44 9.31 12.70
CA TRP A 42 -2.58 9.67 13.53
C TRP A 42 -2.28 9.27 14.98
N PHE A 43 -2.98 9.92 15.90
CA PHE A 43 -2.86 9.68 17.33
C PHE A 43 -4.09 8.96 17.88
N CYS A 44 -3.84 8.00 18.78
CA CYS A 44 -4.88 7.29 19.50
C CYS A 44 -5.19 8.08 20.76
N THR A 45 -6.36 7.86 21.34
CA THR A 45 -6.69 8.27 22.70
C THR A 45 -5.75 7.69 23.76
N CYS A 46 -5.03 6.58 23.48
CA CYS A 46 -3.99 6.04 24.36
C CYS A 46 -2.61 6.72 24.19
N GLY A 47 -2.49 7.67 23.26
CA GLY A 47 -1.25 8.39 22.97
C GLY A 47 -0.32 7.72 21.94
N HIS A 48 -0.66 6.54 21.43
CA HIS A 48 0.12 5.89 20.37
C HIS A 48 0.00 6.65 19.04
N GLU A 49 1.12 6.82 18.34
CA GLU A 49 1.21 7.44 17.02
C GLU A 49 1.47 6.34 15.97
N TRP A 50 0.60 6.20 14.96
CA TRP A 50 0.76 5.22 13.88
C TRP A 50 0.06 5.65 12.61
N ASN A 51 0.35 4.96 11.50
CA ASN A 51 -0.46 5.12 10.29
C ASN A 51 -1.68 4.19 10.40
N THR A 52 -2.88 4.78 10.46
CA THR A 52 -4.12 4.04 10.67
C THR A 52 -4.36 2.94 9.62
N PHE A 53 -3.83 3.11 8.41
CA PHE A 53 -4.01 2.15 7.32
C PHE A 53 -3.08 0.93 7.39
N ASP A 54 -2.01 0.97 8.20
CA ASP A 54 -1.12 -0.17 8.42
C ASP A 54 -1.86 -1.34 9.09
N THR A 55 -2.92 -1.05 9.84
CA THR A 55 -3.67 -2.00 10.68
C THR A 55 -5.17 -1.98 10.43
N GLY A 56 -5.64 -1.30 9.38
CA GLY A 56 -7.07 -1.17 9.10
C GLY A 56 -7.86 -0.44 10.20
N GLY A 57 -7.24 0.53 10.86
CA GLY A 57 -7.85 1.33 11.92
C GLY A 57 -7.66 0.78 13.34
N VAL A 58 -7.02 -0.38 13.52
CA VAL A 58 -6.76 -0.93 14.86
C VAL A 58 -5.50 -0.34 15.46
N CYS A 59 -5.59 0.33 16.61
CA CYS A 59 -4.39 0.81 17.30
C CYS A 59 -3.55 -0.39 17.79
N PRO A 60 -2.27 -0.53 17.39
CA PRO A 60 -1.45 -1.69 17.77
C PRO A 60 -1.08 -1.71 19.25
N ALA A 61 -1.15 -0.58 19.96
CA ALA A 61 -0.83 -0.49 21.38
C ALA A 61 -1.99 -0.91 22.32
N CYS A 62 -3.23 -0.49 22.03
CA CYS A 62 -4.39 -0.71 22.91
C CYS A 62 -5.53 -1.49 22.26
N LEU A 63 -5.39 -1.90 20.99
CA LEU A 63 -6.36 -2.66 20.21
C LEU A 63 -7.70 -1.95 19.95
N ASN A 64 -7.78 -0.64 20.22
CA ASN A 64 -8.97 0.14 19.87
C ASN A 64 -9.16 0.20 18.35
N GLN A 65 -10.33 -0.20 17.85
CA GLN A 65 -10.71 -0.05 16.46
C GLN A 65 -11.28 1.35 16.21
N TRP A 66 -10.60 2.12 15.36
CA TRP A 66 -11.11 3.37 14.85
C TRP A 66 -11.99 3.11 13.63
N THR A 67 -13.22 3.60 13.68
CA THR A 67 -14.20 3.49 12.58
C THR A 67 -14.20 4.70 11.67
N GLU A 68 -13.55 5.79 12.08
CA GLU A 68 -13.39 7.02 11.31
C GLU A 68 -11.92 7.42 11.25
N THR A 69 -11.54 8.15 10.20
CA THR A 69 -10.19 8.66 10.02
C THR A 69 -10.24 10.08 9.50
N GLN A 70 -9.48 10.97 10.15
CA GLN A 70 -9.32 12.35 9.72
C GLN A 70 -8.38 12.45 8.52
N CYS A 71 -8.74 13.24 7.52
CA CYS A 71 -7.81 13.58 6.45
C CYS A 71 -6.81 14.65 6.90
N LEU A 72 -5.51 14.40 6.72
CA LEU A 72 -4.46 15.35 7.10
C LEU A 72 -4.36 16.57 6.16
N THR A 73 -5.00 16.52 4.99
CA THR A 73 -5.03 17.66 4.05
C THR A 73 -6.28 18.53 4.21
N CYS A 74 -7.48 17.93 4.23
CA CYS A 74 -8.74 18.69 4.31
C CYS A 74 -9.35 18.75 5.72
N SER A 75 -8.73 18.08 6.70
CA SER A 75 -9.11 18.04 8.12
C SER A 75 -10.50 17.46 8.43
N ARG A 76 -11.23 16.97 7.42
CA ARG A 76 -12.53 16.33 7.57
C ARG A 76 -12.38 14.86 7.96
N TRP A 77 -13.34 14.38 8.73
CA TRP A 77 -13.46 12.98 9.11
C TRP A 77 -14.30 12.22 8.08
N SER A 78 -13.97 10.96 7.87
CA SER A 78 -14.76 10.05 7.04
C SER A 78 -14.66 8.64 7.61
N PRO A 79 -15.66 7.76 7.38
CA PRO A 79 -15.59 6.36 7.77
C PRO A 79 -14.30 5.73 7.23
N HIS A 80 -13.56 5.00 8.06
CA HIS A 80 -12.28 4.40 7.68
C HIS A 80 -12.44 3.45 6.47
N SER A 81 -13.58 2.76 6.38
CA SER A 81 -13.95 1.93 5.23
C SER A 81 -14.01 2.68 3.90
N ASP A 82 -14.43 3.95 3.91
CA ASP A 82 -14.63 4.74 2.69
C ASP A 82 -13.32 5.20 2.05
N TRP A 83 -12.20 5.08 2.78
CA TRP A 83 -10.88 5.38 2.26
C TRP A 83 -10.36 4.32 1.28
N TYR A 84 -10.88 3.10 1.35
CA TYR A 84 -10.47 2.01 0.47
C TYR A 84 -11.25 2.08 -0.84
N ALA A 85 -10.70 2.80 -1.82
CA ALA A 85 -11.27 2.82 -3.16
C ALA A 85 -11.22 1.41 -3.78
N LYS A 86 -12.33 1.00 -4.39
CA LYS A 86 -12.46 -0.26 -5.13
C LYS A 86 -11.80 -0.18 -6.51
#